data_AF-A0A452TZP3-F1
#
_entry.id   AF-A0A452TZP3-F1
#
_cell.length_a   1.000
_cell.length_b   1.000
_cell.length_c   1.000
_cell.angle_alpha   90.00
_cell.angle_beta   90.00
_cell.angle_gamma   90.00
#
_symmetry.space_group_name_H-M   'P 1'
#
loop_
_entity.id
_entity.type
_entity.pdbx_description
1 polymer ?
#
loop_
_entity_poly.entity_id
_entity_poly.type
_entity_poly.pdbx_seq_one_letter_code
_entity_poly.pdbx_strand_id
1 'polypeptide(L)'
;GRKEQRAASQQWPAYANPVWTALFDYEPNGQDELALRKGDRVEVLSRDAAISGDEGWWAGQVGGQVGIFPSNYVSRGGGRPPCEVASFQELRLEEVIGIGGFGKVYRGSWRGELVAVKAARQDPDEDISVTAESVRQEARLFAMLAHPNIIALKAVCLEEPNLCLVMEYAAGGPLSRALAGRRVPPHVLVNWAVQIARGMHYLHCEALVPVIHRDLKSNNILLLQPIEGDDMDHKTLKITDFGLAREWHKTTQMSAAGTYAWMAPEVIKASTFSKGSDVWR
;
A
#
# COMPACT_ATOMS: atom_id res chain seq x y z
N GLY A 1 46.85 -48.40 -31.85
CA GLY A 1 45.50 -48.99 -31.81
C GLY A 1 44.64 -48.15 -30.88
N ARG A 2 43.49 -47.67 -31.36
CA ARG A 2 42.58 -46.72 -30.71
C ARG A 2 42.18 -47.17 -29.30
N LYS A 3 42.35 -46.28 -28.32
CA LYS A 3 41.61 -46.31 -27.04
C LYS A 3 40.29 -45.56 -27.23
N GLU A 4 39.21 -46.21 -26.84
CA GLU A 4 37.87 -45.64 -26.75
C GLU A 4 37.86 -44.45 -25.79
N GLN A 5 37.42 -43.28 -26.28
CA GLN A 5 36.96 -42.18 -25.44
C GLN A 5 35.44 -42.16 -25.53
N ARG A 6 34.78 -42.57 -24.44
CA ARG A 6 33.37 -42.31 -24.21
C ARG A 6 33.19 -40.79 -24.12
N ALA A 7 32.45 -40.22 -25.07
CA ALA A 7 31.96 -38.85 -24.97
C ALA A 7 30.96 -38.79 -23.80
N ALA A 8 31.36 -38.15 -22.70
CA ALA A 8 30.43 -37.72 -21.67
C ALA A 8 29.66 -36.51 -22.22
N SER A 9 28.36 -36.67 -22.42
CA SER A 9 27.42 -35.59 -22.69
C SER A 9 27.40 -34.64 -21.48
N GLN A 10 28.04 -33.48 -21.62
CA GLN A 10 27.89 -32.36 -20.69
C GLN A 10 26.45 -31.83 -20.76
N GLN A 11 25.62 -32.23 -19.80
CA GLN A 11 24.33 -31.59 -19.54
C GLN A 11 24.59 -30.30 -18.76
N TRP A 12 24.29 -29.15 -19.38
CA TRP A 12 24.18 -27.88 -18.67
C TRP A 12 23.03 -27.96 -17.66
N PRO A 13 23.16 -27.39 -16.45
CA PRO A 13 22.03 -27.29 -15.53
C PRO A 13 20.93 -26.44 -16.17
N ALA A 14 19.71 -26.98 -16.21
CA ALA A 14 18.54 -26.23 -16.66
C ALA A 14 18.41 -24.97 -15.80
N TYR A 15 18.51 -23.79 -16.42
CA TYR A 15 18.16 -22.53 -15.78
C TYR A 15 16.66 -22.58 -15.45
N ALA A 16 16.31 -23.02 -14.24
CA ALA A 16 14.95 -22.94 -13.75
C ALA A 16 14.67 -21.48 -13.39
N ASN A 17 13.71 -20.87 -14.08
CA ASN A 17 13.31 -19.51 -13.76
C ASN A 17 12.70 -19.47 -12.35
N PRO A 18 12.84 -18.35 -11.64
CA PRO A 18 12.28 -18.22 -10.30
C PRO A 18 10.75 -18.19 -10.33
N VAL A 19 10.13 -19.04 -9.52
CA VAL A 19 8.67 -19.10 -9.39
C VAL A 19 8.19 -18.24 -8.23
N TRP A 20 7.16 -17.43 -8.47
CA TRP A 20 6.48 -16.57 -7.52
C TRP A 20 5.00 -16.98 -7.41
N THR A 21 4.32 -16.56 -6.34
CA THR A 21 2.89 -16.84 -6.14
C THR A 21 2.07 -15.57 -6.34
N ALA A 22 1.07 -15.62 -7.22
CA ALA A 22 0.12 -14.52 -7.39
C ALA A 22 -0.68 -14.30 -6.10
N LEU A 23 -0.75 -13.04 -5.66
CA LEU A 23 -1.44 -12.62 -4.44
C LEU A 23 -2.90 -12.23 -4.72
N PHE A 24 -3.19 -11.83 -5.96
CA PHE A 24 -4.49 -11.31 -6.40
C PHE A 24 -4.83 -11.85 -7.78
N ASP A 25 -6.13 -11.79 -8.07
CA ASP A 25 -6.60 -11.91 -9.43
C ASP A 25 -6.21 -10.64 -10.20
N TYR A 26 -5.79 -10.82 -11.44
CA TYR A 26 -5.44 -9.74 -12.34
C TYR A 26 -6.07 -10.02 -13.71
N GLU A 27 -6.90 -9.09 -14.16
CA GLU A 27 -7.52 -9.14 -15.47
C GLU A 27 -6.71 -8.31 -16.47
N PRO A 28 -6.23 -8.93 -17.58
CA PRO A 28 -5.53 -8.22 -18.64
C PRO A 28 -6.38 -7.11 -19.26
N ASN A 29 -5.80 -5.93 -19.37
CA ASN A 29 -6.31 -4.81 -20.16
C ASN A 29 -5.74 -4.84 -21.60
N GLY A 30 -4.60 -5.49 -21.80
CA GLY A 30 -3.89 -5.60 -23.09
C GLY A 30 -3.72 -7.05 -23.56
N GLN A 31 -3.43 -7.24 -24.85
CA GLN A 31 -3.18 -8.58 -25.43
C GLN A 31 -1.86 -9.18 -24.97
N ASP A 32 -0.90 -8.34 -24.57
CA ASP A 32 0.43 -8.75 -24.12
C ASP A 32 0.47 -9.05 -22.62
N GLU A 33 -0.62 -8.79 -21.90
CA GLU A 33 -0.72 -8.93 -20.45
C GLU A 33 -1.16 -10.34 -20.02
N LEU A 34 -0.57 -10.84 -18.93
CA LEU A 34 -0.79 -12.16 -18.40
C LEU A 34 -1.85 -12.12 -17.29
N ALA A 35 -2.96 -12.82 -17.49
CA ALA A 35 -3.97 -12.98 -16.45
C ALA A 35 -3.39 -13.75 -15.26
N LEU A 36 -3.67 -13.27 -14.05
CA LEU A 36 -3.30 -13.96 -12.82
C LEU A 36 -4.55 -14.34 -12.05
N ARG A 37 -4.55 -15.52 -11.44
CA ARG A 37 -5.47 -15.88 -10.36
C ARG A 37 -4.70 -15.98 -9.07
N LYS A 38 -5.31 -15.53 -7.98
CA LYS A 38 -4.72 -15.64 -6.65
C LYS A 38 -4.33 -17.10 -6.37
N GLY A 39 -3.06 -17.29 -6.00
CA GLY A 39 -2.46 -18.59 -5.76
C GLY A 39 -1.72 -19.19 -6.96
N ASP A 40 -1.82 -18.58 -8.15
CA ASP A 40 -1.09 -19.05 -9.33
C ASP A 40 0.42 -19.03 -9.11
N ARG A 41 1.08 -20.06 -9.63
CA ARG A 41 2.54 -20.14 -9.65
C ARG A 41 3.07 -19.50 -10.92
N VAL A 42 3.55 -18.26 -10.79
CA VAL A 42 4.05 -17.44 -11.88
C VAL A 42 5.56 -17.68 -12.04
N GLU A 43 5.95 -18.23 -13.18
CA GLU A 43 7.36 -18.35 -13.56
C GLU A 43 7.84 -17.01 -14.11
N VAL A 44 8.76 -16.34 -13.41
CA VAL A 44 9.24 -15.01 -13.81
C VAL A 44 10.39 -15.14 -14.80
N LEU A 45 10.12 -14.74 -16.04
CA LEU A 45 11.07 -14.81 -17.17
C LEU A 45 12.00 -13.60 -17.20
N SER A 46 11.49 -12.40 -16.90
CA SER A 46 12.29 -11.18 -16.81
C SER A 46 11.70 -10.16 -15.84
N ARG A 47 12.59 -9.42 -15.16
CA ARG A 47 12.26 -8.28 -14.29
C ARG A 47 12.73 -6.94 -14.86
N ASP A 48 13.27 -6.96 -16.08
CA ASP A 48 13.83 -5.79 -16.74
C ASP A 48 12.71 -4.97 -17.40
N ALA A 49 12.60 -3.69 -17.02
CA ALA A 49 11.62 -2.75 -17.56
C ALA A 49 11.80 -2.54 -19.08
N ALA A 50 13.00 -2.75 -19.63
CA ALA A 50 13.24 -2.70 -21.07
C ALA A 50 12.55 -3.86 -21.82
N ILE A 51 12.23 -4.96 -21.14
CA ILE A 51 11.55 -6.13 -21.71
C ILE A 51 10.04 -6.06 -21.49
N SER A 52 9.60 -5.58 -20.32
CA SER A 52 8.18 -5.45 -20.00
C SER A 52 7.54 -4.15 -20.51
N GLY A 53 8.32 -3.15 -20.90
CA GLY A 53 7.87 -1.89 -21.47
C GLY A 53 7.55 -0.80 -20.44
N ASP A 54 7.47 -1.13 -19.15
CA ASP A 54 7.19 -0.18 -18.07
C ASP A 54 7.84 -0.62 -16.74
N GLU A 55 8.25 0.36 -15.92
CA GLU A 55 8.73 0.11 -14.57
C GLU A 55 7.60 -0.46 -13.70
N GLY A 56 7.92 -1.49 -12.90
CA GLY A 56 6.92 -2.17 -12.07
C GLY A 56 6.17 -3.31 -12.78
N TRP A 57 6.46 -3.58 -14.06
CA TRP A 57 5.94 -4.74 -14.79
C TRP A 57 7.02 -5.78 -15.03
N TRP A 58 6.68 -7.06 -14.89
CA TRP A 58 7.56 -8.20 -15.15
C TRP A 58 6.98 -9.08 -16.24
N ALA A 59 7.85 -9.77 -16.99
CA ALA A 59 7.45 -10.80 -17.93
C ALA A 59 7.47 -12.17 -17.24
N GLY A 60 6.41 -12.96 -17.44
CA GLY A 60 6.36 -14.30 -16.86
C GLY A 60 5.37 -15.22 -17.56
N GLN A 61 5.19 -16.39 -16.94
CA GLN A 61 4.40 -17.47 -17.50
C GLN A 61 3.54 -18.14 -16.41
N VAL A 62 2.27 -18.38 -16.74
CA VAL A 62 1.34 -19.18 -15.94
C VAL A 62 0.62 -20.16 -16.86
N GLY A 63 0.62 -21.44 -16.52
CA GLY A 63 -0.17 -22.45 -17.25
C GLY A 63 0.16 -22.56 -18.74
N GLY A 64 1.37 -22.19 -19.18
CA GLY A 64 1.76 -22.18 -20.59
C GLY A 64 1.58 -20.83 -21.30
N GLN A 65 0.81 -19.90 -20.73
CA GLN A 65 0.60 -18.56 -21.28
C GLN A 65 1.71 -17.61 -20.80
N VAL A 66 2.31 -16.88 -21.75
CA VAL A 66 3.36 -15.89 -21.49
C VAL A 66 2.77 -14.50 -21.68
N GLY A 67 3.13 -13.57 -20.80
CA GLY A 67 2.77 -12.17 -20.91
C GLY A 67 3.42 -11.34 -19.81
N ILE A 68 3.12 -10.04 -19.82
CA ILE A 68 3.56 -9.11 -18.78
C ILE A 68 2.51 -9.00 -17.68
N PHE A 69 2.94 -8.82 -16.44
CA PHE A 69 2.04 -8.61 -15.31
C PHE A 69 2.68 -7.64 -14.32
N PRO A 70 1.89 -6.98 -13.46
CA PRO A 70 2.45 -6.08 -12.45
C PRO A 70 3.29 -6.87 -11.43
N SER A 71 4.56 -6.53 -11.30
CA SER A 71 5.55 -7.24 -10.48
C SER A 71 5.17 -7.43 -9.02
N ASN A 72 4.38 -6.50 -8.51
CA ASN A 72 3.91 -6.46 -7.14
C ASN A 72 2.74 -7.44 -6.89
N TYR A 73 2.04 -7.91 -7.93
CA TYR A 73 0.96 -8.91 -7.81
C TYR A 73 1.45 -10.31 -7.45
N VAL A 74 2.77 -10.51 -7.35
CA VAL A 74 3.37 -11.80 -7.02
C VAL A 74 4.34 -11.68 -5.85
N SER A 75 4.48 -12.74 -5.04
CA SER A 75 5.46 -12.81 -3.95
C SER A 75 6.28 -14.11 -3.96
N ARG A 76 7.55 -14.01 -3.56
CA ARG A 76 8.51 -15.13 -3.46
C ARG A 76 8.38 -15.93 -2.17
N GLY A 77 7.90 -15.29 -1.11
CA GLY A 77 7.43 -15.93 0.11
C GLY A 77 5.91 -16.05 0.07
N GLY A 78 5.35 -17.14 0.59
CA GLY A 78 3.91 -17.27 0.79
C GLY A 78 3.35 -15.94 1.29
N GLY A 79 2.31 -15.45 0.62
CA GLY A 79 1.89 -14.05 0.71
C GLY A 79 1.95 -13.51 2.13
N ARG A 80 2.41 -12.25 2.27
CA ARG A 80 2.39 -11.52 3.54
C ARG A 80 1.10 -11.91 4.27
N PRO A 81 1.16 -12.38 5.53
CA PRO A 81 0.02 -13.01 6.17
C PRO A 81 -1.20 -12.10 5.99
N PRO A 82 -2.37 -12.66 5.65
CA PRO A 82 -3.57 -11.88 5.51
C PRO A 82 -3.73 -11.00 6.75
N CYS A 83 -4.17 -9.75 6.55
CA CYS A 83 -4.47 -8.83 7.64
C CYS A 83 -5.14 -9.59 8.78
N GLU A 84 -4.55 -9.55 9.98
CA GLU A 84 -5.10 -10.28 11.12
C GLU A 84 -6.52 -9.78 11.39
N VAL A 85 -7.43 -10.71 11.69
CA VAL A 85 -8.78 -10.36 12.10
C VAL A 85 -8.81 -10.32 13.63
N ALA A 86 -9.04 -9.15 14.18
CA ALA A 86 -9.21 -8.95 15.62
C ALA A 86 -10.68 -9.15 15.99
N SER A 87 -10.95 -9.78 17.13
CA SER A 87 -12.27 -9.72 17.75
C SER A 87 -12.42 -8.41 18.51
N PHE A 88 -13.61 -7.82 18.50
CA PHE A 88 -13.85 -6.56 19.19
C PHE A 88 -13.62 -6.68 20.70
N GLN A 89 -13.84 -7.87 21.28
CA GLN A 89 -13.62 -8.13 22.71
C GLN A 89 -12.13 -8.07 23.11
N GLU A 90 -11.21 -8.27 22.16
CA GLU A 90 -9.77 -8.12 22.39
C GLU A 90 -9.31 -6.66 22.37
N LEU A 91 -10.15 -5.75 21.85
CA LEU A 91 -9.86 -4.34 21.74
C LEU A 91 -10.34 -3.60 22.99
N ARG A 92 -9.44 -2.85 23.62
CA ARG A 92 -9.80 -1.88 24.67
C ARG A 92 -9.66 -0.50 24.08
N LEU A 93 -10.78 0.17 23.85
CA LEU A 93 -10.81 1.56 23.40
C LEU A 93 -10.69 2.49 24.61
N GLU A 94 -9.82 3.47 24.50
CA GLU A 94 -9.55 4.48 25.53
C GLU A 94 -10.06 5.85 25.05
N GLU A 95 -9.23 6.88 25.07
CA GLU A 95 -9.61 8.22 24.64
C GLU A 95 -9.71 8.36 23.12
N VAL A 96 -10.58 9.28 22.67
CA VAL A 96 -10.64 9.71 21.27
C VAL A 96 -9.45 10.62 20.97
N ILE A 97 -8.63 10.22 20.00
CA ILE A 97 -7.43 10.95 19.58
C ILE A 97 -7.61 11.68 18.24
N GLY A 98 -8.67 11.37 17.50
CA GLY A 98 -8.99 12.03 16.23
C GLY A 98 -10.47 11.92 15.89
N ILE A 99 -11.03 13.01 15.38
CA ILE A 99 -12.39 13.06 14.82
C ILE A 99 -12.29 13.76 13.47
N GLY A 100 -12.77 13.12 12.41
CA GLY A 100 -12.75 13.71 11.08
C GLY A 100 -13.71 13.03 10.11
N GLY A 101 -13.63 13.40 8.84
CA GLY A 101 -14.49 12.85 7.78
C GLY A 101 -14.37 11.32 7.59
N PHE A 102 -13.30 10.73 8.13
CA PHE A 102 -12.99 9.30 8.07
C PHE A 102 -13.44 8.51 9.31
N GLY A 103 -14.20 9.12 10.21
CA GLY A 103 -14.69 8.48 11.44
C GLY A 103 -13.93 8.91 12.70
N LYS A 104 -14.21 8.20 13.80
CA LYS A 104 -13.56 8.41 15.10
C LYS A 104 -12.34 7.50 15.22
N VAL A 105 -11.23 8.07 15.69
CA VAL A 105 -10.01 7.35 16.00
C VAL A 105 -9.79 7.37 17.50
N TYR A 106 -9.64 6.19 18.09
CA TYR A 106 -9.40 5.97 19.50
C TYR A 106 -7.94 5.56 19.71
N ARG A 107 -7.34 6.01 20.80
CA ARG A 107 -6.22 5.27 21.39
C ARG A 107 -6.78 4.02 22.03
N GLY A 108 -6.04 2.92 22.00
CA GLY A 108 -6.49 1.70 22.63
C GLY A 108 -5.39 0.66 22.77
N SER A 109 -5.74 -0.50 23.31
CA SER A 109 -4.84 -1.65 23.40
C SER A 109 -5.41 -2.86 22.67
N TRP A 110 -4.55 -3.60 21.99
CA TRP A 110 -4.87 -4.89 21.38
C TRP A 110 -3.78 -5.90 21.76
N ARG A 111 -4.15 -7.02 22.40
CA ARG A 111 -3.21 -8.05 22.89
C ARG A 111 -2.04 -7.50 23.73
N GLY A 112 -2.33 -6.45 24.53
CA GLY A 112 -1.35 -5.78 25.38
C GLY A 112 -0.46 -4.76 24.68
N GLU A 113 -0.61 -4.56 23.36
CA GLU A 113 0.11 -3.56 22.59
C GLU A 113 -0.72 -2.30 22.38
N LEU A 114 -0.08 -1.13 22.44
CA LEU A 114 -0.72 0.16 22.17
C LEU A 114 -1.00 0.33 20.67
N VAL A 115 -2.24 0.73 20.34
CA VAL A 115 -2.76 0.83 18.98
C VAL A 115 -3.62 2.08 18.79
N ALA A 116 -3.79 2.49 17.54
CA ALA A 116 -4.82 3.43 17.13
C ALA A 116 -5.96 2.64 16.46
N VAL A 117 -7.19 2.82 16.93
CA VAL A 117 -8.37 2.13 16.39
C VAL A 117 -9.25 3.13 15.67
N LYS A 118 -9.36 3.00 14.35
CA LYS A 118 -10.22 3.84 13.52
C LYS A 118 -11.53 3.11 13.26
N ALA A 119 -12.61 3.61 13.86
CA ALA A 119 -13.95 3.10 13.62
C ALA A 119 -14.39 3.43 12.20
N ALA A 120 -14.93 2.45 11.49
CA ALA A 120 -15.53 2.68 10.19
C ALA A 120 -16.70 3.65 10.33
N ARG A 121 -16.85 4.55 9.36
CA ARG A 121 -18.01 5.44 9.31
C ARG A 121 -19.21 4.60 8.93
N GLN A 122 -20.24 4.62 9.77
CA GLN A 122 -21.55 4.06 9.44
C GLN A 122 -22.40 5.21 8.89
N ASP A 123 -22.80 5.09 7.64
CA ASP A 123 -23.88 5.91 7.10
C ASP A 123 -25.20 5.23 7.49
N PRO A 124 -26.12 5.91 8.19
CA PRO A 124 -27.40 5.32 8.59
C PRO A 124 -28.22 4.78 7.41
N ASP A 125 -27.98 5.30 6.21
CA ASP A 125 -28.71 4.95 4.99
C ASP A 125 -28.02 3.85 4.15
N GLU A 126 -26.78 3.44 4.50
CA GLU A 126 -26.09 2.33 3.82
C GLU A 126 -26.32 1.00 4.55
N ASP A 127 -26.50 -0.06 3.76
CA ASP A 127 -26.55 -1.42 4.26
C ASP A 127 -25.19 -1.78 4.90
N ILE A 128 -25.22 -2.17 6.17
CA ILE A 128 -24.02 -2.45 6.98
C ILE A 128 -23.13 -3.54 6.35
N SER A 129 -23.74 -4.46 5.60
CA SER A 129 -23.05 -5.53 4.88
C SER A 129 -22.19 -4.98 3.72
N VAL A 130 -22.63 -3.91 3.05
CA VAL A 130 -21.88 -3.22 2.00
C VAL A 130 -20.73 -2.43 2.62
N THR A 131 -20.95 -1.80 3.77
CA THR A 131 -19.89 -1.14 4.54
C THR A 131 -18.82 -2.14 4.97
N ALA A 132 -19.20 -3.33 5.42
CA ALA A 132 -18.27 -4.38 5.85
C ALA A 132 -17.35 -4.85 4.71
N GLU A 133 -17.87 -5.06 3.49
CA GLU A 133 -17.03 -5.46 2.35
C GLU A 133 -16.09 -4.32 1.90
N SER A 134 -16.57 -3.07 1.91
CA SER A 134 -15.72 -1.90 1.63
C SER A 134 -14.55 -1.78 2.61
N VAL A 135 -14.83 -1.93 3.92
CA VAL A 135 -13.80 -1.93 4.98
C VAL A 135 -12.86 -3.11 4.82
N ARG A 136 -13.37 -4.30 4.49
CA ARG A 136 -12.55 -5.49 4.22
C ARG A 136 -11.61 -5.27 3.05
N GLN A 137 -12.08 -4.64 1.97
CA GLN A 137 -11.26 -4.33 0.81
C GLN A 137 -10.22 -3.26 1.11
N GLU A 138 -10.59 -2.22 1.87
CA GLU A 138 -9.65 -1.20 2.37
C GLU A 138 -8.55 -1.85 3.21
N ALA A 139 -8.93 -2.69 4.17
CA ALA A 139 -7.99 -3.39 5.05
C ALA A 139 -7.04 -4.31 4.27
N ARG A 140 -7.53 -4.99 3.23
CA ARG A 140 -6.68 -5.81 2.34
C ARG A 140 -5.60 -4.97 1.66
N LEU A 141 -5.97 -3.86 1.03
CA LEU A 141 -5.00 -2.98 0.35
C LEU A 141 -4.03 -2.35 1.37
N PHE A 142 -4.52 -1.99 2.55
CA PHE A 142 -3.73 -1.37 3.60
C PHE A 142 -2.71 -2.34 4.20
N ALA A 143 -3.11 -3.58 4.48
CA ALA A 143 -2.23 -4.61 5.02
C ALA A 143 -1.04 -4.93 4.09
N MET A 144 -1.12 -4.56 2.82
CA MET A 144 -0.02 -4.70 1.88
C MET A 144 1.02 -3.61 1.94
N LEU A 145 0.68 -2.44 2.49
CA LEU A 145 1.63 -1.35 2.62
C LEU A 145 2.65 -1.67 3.70
N ALA A 146 3.93 -1.54 3.35
CA ALA A 146 5.07 -1.82 4.21
C ALA A 146 6.17 -0.82 3.88
N HIS A 147 6.21 0.27 4.63
CA HIS A 147 7.24 1.28 4.48
C HIS A 147 7.46 2.00 5.83
N PRO A 148 8.71 2.35 6.20
CA PRO A 148 9.01 3.01 7.47
C PRO A 148 8.26 4.33 7.66
N ASN A 149 7.90 5.02 6.58
CA ASN A 149 7.16 6.29 6.62
C ASN A 149 5.66 6.19 6.32
N ILE A 150 5.09 4.99 6.29
CA ILE A 150 3.64 4.77 6.16
C ILE A 150 3.13 4.13 7.45
N ILE A 151 1.99 4.60 7.95
CA ILE A 151 1.35 4.01 9.12
C ILE A 151 1.03 2.53 8.83
N ALA A 152 1.32 1.61 9.75
CA ALA A 152 1.09 0.18 9.54
C ALA A 152 -0.30 -0.24 10.03
N LEU A 153 -1.03 -1.00 9.20
CA LEU A 153 -2.20 -1.75 9.64
C LEU A 153 -1.74 -3.03 10.35
N LYS A 154 -2.22 -3.25 11.58
CA LYS A 154 -1.93 -4.43 12.40
C LYS A 154 -3.02 -5.48 12.28
N ALA A 155 -4.28 -5.05 12.37
CA ALA A 155 -5.44 -5.93 12.28
C ALA A 155 -6.68 -5.17 11.78
N VAL A 156 -7.73 -5.92 11.46
CA VAL A 156 -9.06 -5.41 11.15
C VAL A 156 -10.10 -6.12 12.01
N CYS A 157 -11.06 -5.39 12.53
CA CYS A 157 -12.26 -5.95 13.15
C CYS A 157 -13.41 -5.82 12.16
N LEU A 158 -14.01 -6.95 11.80
CA LEU A 158 -15.14 -7.04 10.87
C LEU A 158 -16.43 -7.51 11.58
N GLU A 159 -16.48 -7.42 12.90
CA GLU A 159 -17.66 -7.77 13.70
C GLU A 159 -18.64 -6.60 13.69
N GLU A 160 -19.83 -6.78 13.12
CA GLU A 160 -20.88 -5.77 13.16
C GLU A 160 -21.44 -5.60 14.60
N PRO A 161 -21.78 -4.36 15.03
CA PRO A 161 -21.64 -3.09 14.32
C PRO A 161 -20.25 -2.43 14.50
N ASN A 162 -19.27 -3.12 15.06
CA ASN A 162 -17.97 -2.57 15.47
C ASN A 162 -16.88 -2.77 14.41
N LEU A 163 -17.15 -2.36 13.17
CA LEU A 163 -16.17 -2.40 12.08
C LEU A 163 -15.05 -1.38 12.35
N CYS A 164 -13.79 -1.81 12.42
CA CYS A 164 -12.67 -0.89 12.65
C CYS A 164 -11.32 -1.40 12.12
N LEU A 165 -10.42 -0.45 11.84
CA LEU A 165 -9.03 -0.68 11.48
C LEU A 165 -8.13 -0.49 12.72
N VAL A 166 -7.28 -1.47 13.01
CA VAL A 166 -6.34 -1.45 14.13
C VAL A 166 -4.95 -1.16 13.58
N MET A 167 -4.42 0.01 13.90
CA MET A 167 -3.18 0.55 13.31
C MET A 167 -2.09 0.73 14.37
N GLU A 168 -0.84 0.87 13.94
CA GLU A 168 0.23 1.31 14.83
C GLU A 168 -0.09 2.68 15.46
N TYR A 169 0.27 2.83 16.73
CA TYR A 169 0.03 4.08 17.45
C TYR A 169 1.25 5.00 17.34
N ALA A 170 1.05 6.19 16.80
CA ALA A 170 2.07 7.23 16.69
C ALA A 170 1.98 8.20 17.88
N ALA A 171 2.81 7.98 18.90
CA ALA A 171 2.73 8.66 20.19
C ALA A 171 3.08 10.15 20.13
N GLY A 172 3.81 10.60 19.11
CA GLY A 172 4.12 12.02 18.92
C GLY A 172 2.98 12.84 18.32
N GLY A 173 1.90 12.19 17.87
CA GLY A 173 0.75 12.86 17.31
C GLY A 173 1.05 13.58 15.99
N PRO A 174 0.17 14.49 15.54
CA PRO A 174 0.28 15.10 14.23
C PRO A 174 1.41 16.13 14.16
N LEU A 175 2.07 16.20 13.00
CA LEU A 175 3.15 17.12 12.68
C LEU A 175 2.72 18.58 12.84
N SER A 176 1.45 18.91 12.57
CA SER A 176 0.90 20.24 12.80
C SER A 176 1.11 20.73 14.24
N ARG A 177 1.01 19.84 15.24
CA ARG A 177 1.26 20.16 16.65
C ARG A 177 2.74 20.44 16.91
N ALA A 178 3.64 19.68 16.30
CA ALA A 178 5.08 19.88 16.42
C ALA A 178 5.54 21.20 15.78
N LEU A 179 4.86 21.64 14.72
CA LEU A 179 5.12 22.91 14.03
C LEU A 179 4.46 24.12 14.71
N ALA A 180 3.46 23.91 15.56
CA ALA A 180 2.72 24.99 16.21
C ALA A 180 3.58 25.71 17.27
N GLY A 181 4.10 26.88 16.91
CA GLY A 181 4.77 27.80 17.84
C GLY A 181 6.20 27.41 18.23
N ARG A 182 6.78 26.36 17.63
CA ARG A 182 8.17 25.94 17.85
C ARG A 182 9.07 26.33 16.68
N ARG A 183 10.30 26.77 16.99
CA ARG A 183 11.35 26.92 15.98
C ARG A 183 11.96 25.55 15.71
N VAL A 184 11.64 24.97 14.57
CA VAL A 184 12.24 23.71 14.13
C VAL A 184 13.57 24.02 13.44
N PRO A 185 14.69 23.36 13.84
CA PRO A 185 15.96 23.53 13.15
C PRO A 185 15.88 23.14 11.66
N PRO A 186 16.59 23.84 10.76
CA PRO A 186 16.54 23.54 9.33
C PRO A 186 16.89 22.09 8.97
N HIS A 187 17.86 21.47 9.67
CA HIS A 187 18.26 20.08 9.39
C HIS A 187 17.14 19.08 9.70
N VAL A 188 16.35 19.34 10.75
CA VAL A 188 15.17 18.55 11.11
C VAL A 188 14.08 18.68 10.05
N LEU A 189 13.81 19.90 9.58
CA LEU A 189 12.81 20.14 8.53
C LEU A 189 13.17 19.41 7.23
N VAL A 190 14.43 19.46 6.81
CA VAL A 190 14.91 18.73 5.62
C VAL A 190 14.75 17.23 5.81
N ASN A 191 15.15 16.69 6.98
CA ASN A 191 14.99 15.28 7.28
C ASN A 191 13.52 14.84 7.21
N TRP A 192 12.62 15.61 7.82
CA TRP A 192 11.18 15.37 7.80
C TRP A 192 10.59 15.41 6.39
N ALA A 193 10.98 16.39 5.58
CA ALA A 193 10.56 16.49 4.18
C ALA A 193 11.00 15.26 3.37
N VAL A 194 12.25 14.79 3.56
CA VAL A 194 12.74 13.58 2.90
C VAL A 194 11.94 12.34 3.31
N GLN A 195 11.59 12.21 4.59
CA GLN A 195 10.77 11.10 5.07
C GLN A 195 9.37 11.10 4.44
N ILE A 196 8.71 12.27 4.36
CA ILE A 196 7.40 12.41 3.70
C ILE A 196 7.52 12.07 2.21
N ALA A 197 8.52 12.61 1.52
CA ALA A 197 8.75 12.35 0.10
C ALA A 197 8.98 10.85 -0.19
N ARG A 198 9.75 10.15 0.65
CA ARG A 198 9.95 8.70 0.55
C ARG A 198 8.65 7.92 0.74
N GLY A 199 7.86 8.28 1.76
CA GLY A 199 6.55 7.66 1.98
C GLY A 199 5.60 7.87 0.79
N MET A 200 5.54 9.08 0.24
CA MET A 200 4.71 9.37 -0.93
C MET A 200 5.20 8.66 -2.19
N HIS A 201 6.52 8.61 -2.41
CA HIS A 201 7.11 7.84 -3.51
C HIS A 201 6.72 6.36 -3.43
N TYR A 202 6.82 5.78 -2.22
CA TYR A 202 6.38 4.40 -1.98
C TYR A 202 4.91 4.21 -2.37
N LEU A 203 4.00 5.06 -1.88
CA LEU A 203 2.57 4.97 -2.20
C LEU A 203 2.30 5.10 -3.70
N HIS A 204 3.00 5.99 -4.40
CA HIS A 204 2.74 6.29 -5.81
C HIS A 204 3.37 5.31 -6.80
N CYS A 205 4.52 4.73 -6.44
CA CYS A 205 5.38 4.02 -7.39
C CYS A 205 5.74 2.59 -6.95
N GLU A 206 5.82 2.31 -5.65
CA GLU A 206 6.33 1.02 -5.15
C GLU A 206 5.24 0.12 -4.55
N ALA A 207 4.12 0.69 -4.11
CA ALA A 207 2.99 -0.05 -3.57
C ALA A 207 2.35 -0.98 -4.63
N LEU A 208 1.66 -2.04 -4.17
CA LEU A 208 0.98 -2.99 -5.05
C LEU A 208 0.04 -2.30 -6.05
N VAL A 209 -0.82 -1.50 -5.47
CA VAL A 209 -1.76 -0.69 -6.21
C VAL A 209 -1.29 0.73 -5.92
N PRO A 210 -0.91 1.52 -6.94
CA PRO A 210 -0.58 2.92 -6.73
C PRO A 210 -1.69 3.62 -5.94
N VAL A 211 -1.32 4.32 -4.88
CA VAL A 211 -2.26 4.97 -3.96
C VAL A 211 -2.08 6.48 -4.05
N ILE A 212 -3.08 7.21 -4.53
CA ILE A 212 -3.09 8.67 -4.43
C ILE A 212 -3.64 9.07 -3.06
N HIS A 213 -2.92 9.90 -2.31
CA HIS A 213 -3.31 10.23 -0.94
C HIS A 213 -4.51 11.19 -0.90
N ARG A 214 -4.51 12.25 -1.72
CA ARG A 214 -5.59 13.25 -1.90
C ARG A 214 -5.87 14.19 -0.72
N ASP A 215 -5.30 13.94 0.45
CA ASP A 215 -5.44 14.77 1.66
C ASP A 215 -4.10 14.87 2.39
N LEU A 216 -3.00 14.97 1.64
CA LEU A 216 -1.69 15.17 2.24
C LEU A 216 -1.64 16.55 2.91
N LYS A 217 -1.44 16.56 4.22
CA LYS A 217 -1.31 17.76 5.06
C LYS A 217 -0.64 17.40 6.37
N SER A 218 -0.12 18.40 7.09
CA SER A 218 0.57 18.20 8.38
C SER A 218 -0.27 17.56 9.49
N ASN A 219 -1.60 17.55 9.38
CA ASN A 219 -2.48 16.80 10.28
C ASN A 219 -2.49 15.28 10.01
N ASN A 220 -2.19 14.86 8.78
CA ASN A 220 -2.16 13.46 8.34
C ASN A 220 -0.72 12.91 8.26
N ILE A 221 0.24 13.66 8.80
CA ILE A 221 1.61 13.21 9.06
C ILE A 221 1.77 13.09 10.57
N LEU A 222 2.07 11.90 11.06
CA LEU A 222 2.24 11.62 12.49
C LEU A 222 3.70 11.42 12.84
N LEU A 223 4.11 11.81 14.04
CA LEU A 223 5.40 11.42 14.61
C LEU A 223 5.21 10.12 15.39
N LEU A 224 5.97 9.09 15.04
CA LEU A 224 5.91 7.79 15.72
C LEU A 224 6.30 7.92 17.19
N GLN A 225 7.40 8.65 17.45
CA GLN A 225 7.89 8.94 18.80
C GLN A 225 7.47 10.34 19.26
N PRO A 226 7.21 10.55 20.57
CA PRO A 226 6.94 11.87 21.12
C PRO A 226 8.18 12.78 21.05
N ILE A 227 7.94 14.09 21.00
CA ILE A 227 8.98 15.11 21.17
C ILE A 227 9.06 15.42 22.66
N GLU A 228 10.21 15.11 23.27
CA GLU A 228 10.49 15.41 24.67
C GLU A 228 11.37 16.66 24.77
N GLY A 229 10.89 17.68 25.48
CA GLY A 229 11.57 18.98 25.52
C GLY A 229 11.70 19.59 24.13
N ASP A 230 12.93 19.83 23.69
CA ASP A 230 13.29 20.36 22.37
C ASP A 230 14.04 19.33 21.50
N ASP A 231 14.09 18.05 21.91
CA ASP A 231 14.70 17.00 21.09
C ASP A 231 13.76 16.58 19.95
N MET A 232 14.02 17.15 18.77
CA MET A 232 13.31 16.86 17.53
C MET A 232 14.11 15.93 16.60
N ASP A 233 15.30 15.49 17.03
CA ASP A 233 16.16 14.64 16.24
C ASP A 233 15.68 13.18 16.30
N HIS A 234 16.05 12.40 15.28
CA HIS A 234 15.76 10.96 15.18
C HIS A 234 14.27 10.56 15.28
N LYS A 235 13.34 11.47 14.99
CA LYS A 235 11.90 11.18 14.95
C LYS A 235 11.50 10.57 13.60
N THR A 236 10.68 9.53 13.63
CA THR A 236 10.13 8.88 12.44
C THR A 236 8.77 9.48 12.10
N LEU A 237 8.60 9.94 10.87
CA LEU A 237 7.32 10.45 10.35
C LEU A 237 6.56 9.34 9.65
N LYS A 238 5.24 9.29 9.89
CA LYS A 238 4.31 8.28 9.37
C LYS A 238 3.15 8.98 8.67
N ILE A 239 2.95 8.68 7.39
CA ILE A 239 1.79 9.15 6.62
C ILE A 239 0.58 8.27 6.97
N THR A 240 -0.57 8.89 7.20
CA THR A 240 -1.85 8.23 7.53
C THR A 240 -3.00 8.79 6.70
N ASP A 241 -4.19 8.17 6.77
CA ASP A 241 -5.43 8.67 6.16
C ASP A 241 -5.36 8.85 4.63
N PHE A 242 -4.62 7.96 3.96
CA PHE A 242 -4.64 7.82 2.50
C PHE A 242 -5.84 6.99 2.04
N GLY A 243 -6.46 7.38 0.93
CA GLY A 243 -7.73 6.80 0.49
C GLY A 243 -7.57 5.56 -0.41
N LEU A 244 -7.49 4.38 0.19
CA LEU A 244 -7.24 3.12 -0.54
C LEU A 244 -8.46 2.61 -1.34
N ALA A 245 -9.62 2.43 -0.69
CA ALA A 245 -10.77 1.77 -1.32
C ALA A 245 -11.48 2.63 -2.37
N ARG A 246 -11.39 3.96 -2.25
CA ARG A 246 -12.01 4.93 -3.17
C ARG A 246 -11.44 4.89 -4.58
N GLU A 247 -10.22 4.37 -4.77
CA GLU A 247 -9.62 4.23 -6.10
C GLU A 247 -9.89 2.87 -6.72
N TRP A 248 -9.81 1.76 -5.96
CA TRP A 248 -10.09 0.42 -6.51
C TRP A 248 -11.43 0.37 -7.26
N HIS A 249 -12.51 0.81 -6.61
CA HIS A 249 -13.86 0.80 -7.20
C HIS A 249 -14.07 1.80 -8.35
N LYS A 250 -13.33 2.92 -8.38
CA LYS A 250 -13.40 3.89 -9.50
C LYS A 250 -12.60 3.42 -10.70
N THR A 251 -11.51 2.69 -10.48
CA THR A 251 -10.72 2.08 -11.56
C THR A 251 -11.48 0.91 -12.20
N THR A 252 -12.30 0.16 -11.44
CA THR A 252 -13.17 -0.89 -12.01
C THR A 252 -14.43 -0.35 -12.71
N GLN A 253 -14.86 0.89 -12.43
CA GLN A 253 -15.99 1.55 -13.09
C GLN A 253 -15.60 2.84 -13.85
N MET A 254 -14.40 2.89 -14.45
CA MET A 254 -14.19 3.76 -15.61
C MET A 254 -14.41 2.95 -16.88
N SER A 255 -15.69 2.94 -17.28
CA SER A 255 -16.18 2.79 -18.64
C SER A 255 -15.15 3.13 -19.73
N ALA A 256 -14.84 2.14 -20.57
CA ALA A 256 -14.52 2.23 -21.99
C ALA A 256 -14.03 3.60 -22.52
N ALA A 257 -12.82 4.02 -22.16
CA ALA A 257 -12.02 5.02 -22.89
C ALA A 257 -10.58 5.07 -22.33
N GLY A 258 -9.90 3.93 -22.32
CA GLY A 258 -8.53 3.83 -21.82
C GLY A 258 -7.52 3.77 -22.95
N THR A 259 -6.90 4.90 -23.30
CA THR A 259 -5.49 4.94 -23.75
C THR A 259 -5.00 6.36 -23.58
N TYR A 260 -4.18 6.61 -22.55
CA TYR A 260 -3.37 7.83 -22.49
C TYR A 260 -2.01 7.48 -21.91
N ALA A 261 -1.21 6.81 -22.73
CA ALA A 261 0.23 6.89 -22.59
C ALA A 261 0.63 8.33 -22.99
N TRP A 262 1.45 8.99 -22.16
CA TRP A 262 2.18 10.23 -22.48
C TRP A 262 1.36 11.51 -22.72
N MET A 263 0.94 12.26 -21.69
CA MET A 263 0.62 13.68 -21.93
C MET A 263 1.01 14.65 -20.79
N ALA A 264 1.67 15.73 -21.22
CA ALA A 264 1.98 16.97 -20.51
C ALA A 264 0.93 18.06 -20.89
N PRO A 265 1.21 19.36 -20.73
CA PRO A 265 0.70 20.19 -19.64
C PRO A 265 -0.74 20.68 -19.78
N GLU A 266 -1.46 20.47 -20.88
CA GLU A 266 -2.78 21.07 -21.20
C GLU A 266 -4.02 20.28 -20.75
N VAL A 267 -3.86 19.23 -19.94
CA VAL A 267 -4.96 18.53 -19.22
C VAL A 267 -5.49 19.39 -18.03
N ILE A 268 -5.49 20.72 -18.25
CA ILE A 268 -5.84 21.84 -17.39
C ILE A 268 -7.28 22.21 -17.70
N LYS A 269 -8.29 21.65 -17.00
CA LYS A 269 -9.53 22.41 -16.68
C LYS A 269 -10.64 21.72 -15.88
N ALA A 270 -10.56 20.44 -15.54
CA ALA A 270 -11.63 19.80 -14.78
C ALA A 270 -11.06 19.07 -13.56
N SER A 271 -11.05 19.77 -12.42
CA SER A 271 -11.01 19.29 -11.03
C SER A 271 -10.76 17.79 -10.81
N THR A 272 -9.58 17.31 -11.16
CA THR A 272 -9.17 15.90 -11.05
C THR A 272 -7.89 15.83 -10.22
N PHE A 273 -7.98 15.17 -9.07
CA PHE A 273 -6.84 14.95 -8.18
C PHE A 273 -5.91 13.91 -8.82
N SER A 274 -4.64 14.25 -8.98
CA SER A 274 -3.60 13.42 -9.61
C SER A 274 -2.36 13.31 -8.71
N LYS A 275 -1.39 12.47 -9.06
CA LYS A 275 -0.07 12.42 -8.39
C LYS A 275 0.56 13.81 -8.27
N GLY A 276 0.39 14.66 -9.29
CA GLY A 276 0.86 16.06 -9.28
C GLY A 276 0.14 16.95 -8.25
N SER A 277 -1.11 16.65 -7.91
CA SER A 277 -1.83 17.38 -6.86
C SER A 277 -1.34 17.07 -5.45
N ASP A 278 -0.80 15.86 -5.23
CA ASP A 278 -0.13 15.50 -3.98
C ASP A 278 1.29 16.11 -3.91
N VAL A 279 1.99 16.28 -5.03
CA VAL A 279 3.32 16.93 -5.09
C VAL A 279 3.25 18.45 -4.86
N TRP A 280 2.14 19.09 -5.23
CA TRP A 280 1.94 20.54 -5.09
C TRP A 280 1.51 20.98 -3.66
N ARG A 281 1.02 20.06 -2.83
CA ARG A 281 0.51 20.35 -1.47
C ARG A 281 1.49 19.97 -0.37
#